data_AF-A0A2T5IVQ4-F1
#
_entry.id   AF-A0A2T5IVQ4-F1
#
_cell.length_a   1.000
_cell.length_b   1.000
_cell.length_c   1.000
_cell.angle_alpha   90.00
_cell.angle_beta   90.00
_cell.angle_gamma   90.00
#
_symmetry.space_group_name_H-M   'P 1'
#
loop_
_entity.id
_entity.type
_entity.pdbx_description
1 polymer ?
#
loop_
_entity_poly.entity_id
_entity_poly.type
_entity_poly.pdbx_seq_one_letter_code
_entity_poly.pdbx_strand_id
1 'polypeptide(L)'
;MAYLCRDCGNRSTKQFPQGKCPACDSFNILSTHKSTQQAIREREPKTLFEILVLTILWGLLAYGVWERYVKEETPNPTPTSLPTQAQQFLPPSSRDNL
;
A
#
# COMPACT_ATOMS: atom_id res chain seq x y z
N MET A 1 -11.83 -6.05 33.53
CA MET A 1 -10.64 -6.81 33.99
C MET A 1 -11.11 -8.23 34.25
N ALA A 2 -10.36 -9.26 33.87
CA ALA A 2 -10.74 -10.64 34.16
C ALA A 2 -9.59 -11.33 34.90
N TYR A 3 -9.94 -11.99 36.00
CA TYR A 3 -9.05 -12.85 36.78
C TYR A 3 -9.53 -14.28 36.58
N LEU A 4 -8.65 -15.15 36.13
CA LEU A 4 -8.94 -16.55 35.87
C LEU A 4 -8.11 -17.42 36.82
N CYS A 5 -8.76 -18.28 37.59
CA CYS A 5 -8.06 -19.33 38.32
C CYS A 5 -7.73 -20.47 37.36
N ARG A 6 -6.46 -20.89 37.32
CA ARG A 6 -6.01 -21.99 36.43
C ARG A 6 -6.45 -23.38 36.90
N ASP A 7 -6.67 -23.54 38.19
CA ASP A 7 -6.90 -24.88 38.76
C ASP A 7 -8.37 -25.30 38.70
N CYS A 8 -9.30 -24.34 38.87
CA CYS A 8 -10.75 -24.62 38.79
C CYS A 8 -11.47 -23.89 37.66
N GLY A 9 -10.76 -23.04 36.89
CA GLY A 9 -11.35 -22.29 35.80
C GLY A 9 -12.29 -21.15 36.22
N ASN A 10 -12.39 -20.83 37.52
CA ASN A 10 -13.25 -19.76 38.01
C ASN A 10 -12.82 -18.40 37.42
N ARG A 11 -13.80 -17.65 36.93
CA ARG A 11 -13.60 -16.34 36.27
C ARG A 11 -14.26 -15.25 37.11
N SER A 12 -13.51 -14.21 37.42
CA SER A 12 -14.02 -13.03 38.13
C SER A 12 -13.66 -11.75 37.39
N THR A 13 -14.59 -10.79 37.37
CA THR A 13 -14.31 -9.45 36.82
C THR A 13 -13.56 -8.55 37.81
N LYS A 14 -13.54 -8.95 39.09
CA LYS A 14 -12.85 -8.27 40.20
C LYS A 14 -11.66 -9.11 40.65
N GLN A 15 -10.64 -8.45 41.20
CA GLN A 15 -9.49 -9.16 41.78
C GLN A 15 -9.98 -10.12 42.85
N PHE A 16 -9.46 -11.35 42.82
CA PHE A 16 -9.80 -12.33 43.85
C PHE A 16 -9.34 -11.82 45.23
N PRO A 17 -10.18 -11.94 46.27
CA PRO A 17 -9.85 -11.47 47.60
C PRO A 17 -8.57 -12.16 48.09
N GLN A 18 -7.63 -11.39 48.62
CA GLN A 18 -6.32 -11.87 49.10
C GLN A 18 -5.46 -12.59 48.04
N GLY A 19 -5.78 -12.44 46.74
CA GLY A 19 -5.08 -13.16 45.68
C GLY A 19 -5.33 -14.67 45.72
N LYS A 20 -6.49 -15.12 46.21
CA LYS A 20 -6.87 -16.52 46.31
C LYS A 20 -8.22 -16.78 45.66
N CYS A 21 -8.32 -17.82 44.84
CA CYS A 21 -9.59 -18.20 44.21
C CYS A 21 -10.61 -18.64 45.29
N PRO A 22 -11.80 -18.03 45.37
CA PRO A 22 -12.79 -18.38 46.39
C PRO A 22 -13.47 -19.74 46.18
N ALA A 23 -13.26 -20.37 45.01
CA ALA A 23 -13.90 -21.64 44.67
C ALA A 23 -13.03 -22.86 45.03
N CYS A 24 -11.71 -22.74 44.89
CA CYS A 24 -10.78 -23.85 45.09
C CYS A 24 -9.58 -23.49 45.97
N ASP A 25 -9.57 -22.30 46.55
CA ASP A 25 -8.51 -21.85 47.44
C ASP A 25 -7.10 -21.81 46.82
N SER A 26 -7.03 -21.78 45.49
CA SER A 26 -5.76 -21.69 44.77
C SER A 26 -5.24 -20.26 44.63
N PHE A 27 -3.92 -20.11 44.69
CA PHE A 27 -3.18 -18.87 44.40
C PHE A 27 -2.78 -18.74 42.92
N ASN A 28 -3.07 -19.75 42.09
CA ASN A 28 -2.71 -19.81 40.67
C ASN A 28 -3.69 -18.99 39.81
N ILE A 29 -3.58 -17.66 39.90
CA ILE A 29 -4.47 -16.69 39.25
C ILE A 29 -3.75 -16.01 38.10
N LEU A 30 -4.33 -16.14 36.91
CA LEU A 30 -3.92 -15.36 35.75
C LEU A 30 -4.66 -14.02 35.78
N SER A 31 -3.92 -12.92 35.98
CA SER A 31 -4.46 -11.59 35.73
C SER A 31 -4.36 -11.31 34.23
N THR A 32 -5.48 -11.01 33.57
CA THR A 32 -5.46 -10.53 32.18
C THR A 32 -5.10 -9.03 32.15
N HIS A 33 -4.06 -8.61 32.88
CA HIS A 33 -3.53 -7.26 32.77
C HIS A 33 -2.77 -7.17 31.45
N LYS A 34 -3.41 -6.55 30.45
CA LYS A 34 -2.84 -5.96 29.23
C LYS A 34 -1.36 -6.33 28.97
N SER A 35 -1.10 -7.59 28.64
CA SER A 35 0.15 -8.05 28.03
C SER A 35 0.23 -7.64 26.55
N THR A 36 -0.54 -6.63 26.14
CA THR A 36 -0.46 -6.04 24.81
C THR A 36 0.90 -5.35 24.59
N GLN A 37 1.65 -5.00 25.65
CA GLN A 37 3.01 -4.51 25.51
C GLN A 37 4.08 -5.62 25.37
N GLN A 38 3.83 -6.85 25.85
CA GLN A 38 4.77 -7.95 25.65
C GLN A 38 4.62 -8.60 24.27
N ALA A 39 3.42 -8.55 23.67
CA ALA A 39 3.22 -8.93 22.27
C ALA A 39 3.90 -7.97 21.26
N ILE A 40 4.33 -6.79 21.70
CA ILE A 40 5.04 -5.80 20.86
C ILE A 40 6.57 -5.95 21.00
N ARG A 41 7.07 -6.55 22.08
CA ARG A 41 8.51 -6.62 22.38
C ARG A 41 9.23 -7.80 21.68
N GLU A 42 8.50 -8.75 21.13
CA GLU A 42 9.05 -9.92 20.43
C GLU A 42 8.88 -9.88 18.90
N ARG A 43 8.42 -8.76 18.32
CA ARG A 43 8.64 -8.55 16.89
C ARG A 43 10.10 -8.19 16.69
N GLU A 44 10.88 -9.21 16.32
CA GLU A 44 12.14 -9.07 15.57
C GLU A 44 12.06 -7.87 14.60
N PRO A 45 13.16 -7.16 14.30
CA PRO A 45 13.16 -5.96 13.44
C PRO A 45 12.91 -6.29 11.95
N LYS A 46 11.84 -7.04 11.65
CA LYS A 46 11.31 -7.35 10.32
C LYS A 46 10.61 -6.16 9.66
N THR A 47 11.07 -4.93 9.94
CA THR A 47 10.38 -3.73 9.44
C THR A 47 11.27 -2.81 8.62
N LEU A 48 12.60 -2.78 8.80
CA LEU A 48 13.41 -1.83 8.03
C LEU A 48 13.47 -2.18 6.53
N PHE A 49 13.64 -3.45 6.20
CA PHE A 49 13.62 -3.89 4.81
C PHE A 49 12.23 -3.75 4.17
N GLU A 50 11.16 -4.12 4.89
CA GLU A 50 9.79 -3.95 4.42
C GLU A 50 9.45 -2.47 4.20
N ILE A 51 9.86 -1.59 5.11
CA ILE A 51 9.69 -0.13 4.99
C ILE A 51 10.47 0.38 3.77
N LEU A 52 11.69 -0.09 3.55
CA LEU A 52 12.51 0.31 2.40
C LEU A 52 11.91 -0.16 1.07
N VAL A 53 11.37 -1.38 1.01
CA VAL A 53 10.66 -1.87 -0.18
C VAL A 53 9.38 -1.06 -0.42
N LEU A 54 8.62 -0.76 0.64
CA LEU A 54 7.42 0.05 0.55
C LEU A 54 7.77 1.47 0.04
N THR A 55 8.79 2.12 0.58
CA THR A 55 9.19 3.47 0.15
C THR A 55 9.66 3.52 -1.30
N ILE A 56 10.43 2.52 -1.76
CA ILE A 56 10.83 2.40 -3.17
C ILE A 56 9.61 2.23 -4.08
N LEU A 57 8.66 1.35 -3.71
CA LEU A 57 7.45 1.11 -4.49
C LEU A 57 6.60 2.39 -4.62
N TRP A 58 6.43 3.13 -3.53
CA TRP A 58 5.73 4.42 -3.55
C TRP A 58 6.47 5.47 -4.39
N GLY A 59 7.80 5.52 -4.32
CA GLY A 59 8.61 6.42 -5.14
C GLY A 59 8.46 6.15 -6.65
N LEU A 60 8.47 4.89 -7.06
CA LEU A 60 8.24 4.49 -8.46
C LEU A 60 6.85 4.87 -8.96
N LEU A 61 5.81 4.67 -8.14
CA LEU A 61 4.45 5.08 -8.45
C LEU A 61 4.35 6.60 -8.62
N ALA A 62 4.90 7.37 -7.68
CA ALA A 62 4.92 8.83 -7.76
C ALA A 62 5.70 9.33 -8.99
N TYR A 63 6.83 8.69 -9.32
CA TYR A 63 7.62 9.03 -10.50
C TYR A 63 6.86 8.77 -11.82
N GLY A 64 6.18 7.62 -11.94
CA GLY A 64 5.37 7.32 -13.12
C GLY A 64 4.20 8.30 -13.30
N VAL A 65 3.55 8.69 -12.20
CA VAL A 65 2.50 9.72 -12.22
C VAL A 65 3.08 11.08 -12.61
N TRP A 66 4.25 11.46 -12.08
CA TRP A 66 4.92 12.71 -12.43
C TRP A 66 5.28 12.79 -13.91
N GLU A 67 5.85 11.72 -14.47
CA GLU A 67 6.24 11.67 -15.87
C GLU A 67 5.04 11.83 -16.80
N ARG A 68 3.91 11.21 -16.47
CA ARG A 68 2.69 11.24 -17.29
C ARG A 68 1.88 12.51 -17.17
N TYR A 69 1.76 13.07 -15.96
CA TYR A 69 0.81 14.16 -15.71
C TYR A 69 1.45 15.52 -15.51
N VAL A 70 2.73 15.58 -15.12
CA VAL A 70 3.40 16.86 -14.83
C VAL A 70 4.38 17.25 -15.93
N LYS A 71 4.87 16.29 -16.72
CA LYS A 71 5.82 16.56 -17.81
C LYS A 71 5.16 16.84 -19.17
N GLU A 72 3.85 16.60 -19.31
CA GLU A 72 3.07 16.94 -20.51
C GLU A 72 2.65 18.41 -20.52
N GLU A 73 3.62 19.33 -20.58
CA GLU A 73 3.40 20.73 -20.95
C GLU A 73 4.38 21.19 -22.04
N THR A 74 4.61 20.35 -23.05
CA THR A 74 5.02 20.86 -24.35
C THR A 74 3.94 20.52 -25.37
N PRO A 75 3.20 21.53 -25.89
CA PRO A 75 2.33 21.30 -27.03
C PRO A 75 3.22 20.78 -28.16
N ASN A 76 2.99 19.53 -28.55
CA ASN A 76 3.58 18.93 -29.73
C ASN A 76 3.32 19.89 -30.91
N PRO A 77 4.36 20.45 -31.58
CA PRO A 77 4.12 21.22 -32.79
C PRO A 77 3.61 20.22 -33.83
N THR A 78 2.29 20.20 -33.99
CA THR A 78 1.60 19.54 -35.08
C THR A 78 2.43 19.75 -36.35
N PRO A 79 2.97 18.69 -36.98
CA PRO A 79 3.54 18.86 -38.30
C PRO A 79 2.38 19.20 -39.22
N THR A 80 2.26 20.47 -39.57
CA THR A 80 1.49 20.94 -40.73
C THR A 80 2.14 20.33 -41.96
N SER A 81 1.85 19.05 -42.23
CA SER A 81 2.08 18.47 -43.54
C SER A 81 1.05 19.10 -44.47
N LEU A 82 1.48 20.10 -45.23
CA LEU A 82 0.81 20.51 -46.45
C LEU A 82 0.50 19.27 -47.30
N PRO A 83 -0.74 19.04 -47.75
CA PRO A 83 -0.95 18.12 -48.85
C PRO A 83 -0.41 18.77 -50.13
N THR A 84 0.74 18.28 -50.56
CA THR A 84 1.24 18.36 -51.94
C THR A 84 0.22 17.67 -52.87
N GLN A 85 -0.84 18.37 -53.23
CA GLN A 85 -1.76 17.99 -54.32
C GLN A 85 -1.97 19.21 -55.23
N ALA A 86 -0.96 19.53 -56.03
CA ALA A 86 -1.08 20.44 -57.15
C ALA A 86 -0.32 19.94 -58.40
N GLN A 87 -0.07 18.62 -58.50
CA GLN A 87 0.72 18.04 -59.62
C GLN A 87 0.00 16.98 -60.45
N GLN A 88 -1.33 16.84 -60.35
CA GLN A 88 -2.05 15.91 -61.22
C GLN A 88 -3.28 16.56 -61.83
N PHE A 89 -3.08 17.53 -62.72
CA PHE A 89 -4.03 17.77 -63.81
C PHE A 89 -3.40 18.66 -64.87
N LEU A 90 -2.73 18.09 -65.87
CA LEU A 90 -2.75 18.55 -67.26
C LEU A 90 -2.19 17.45 -68.19
N PRO A 91 -2.90 17.08 -69.27
CA PRO A 91 -2.63 15.90 -70.10
C PRO A 91 -1.49 16.10 -71.13
N PRO A 92 -0.97 15.00 -71.72
CA PRO A 92 -0.01 15.08 -72.83
C PRO A 92 -0.68 15.63 -74.09
N SER A 93 -0.37 16.88 -74.42
CA SER A 93 -0.73 17.52 -75.69
C SER A 93 0.19 17.02 -76.82
N SER A 94 -0.30 16.03 -77.56
CA SER A 94 -0.26 15.97 -79.03
C SER A 94 1.08 16.30 -79.71
N ARG A 95 1.96 15.29 -79.81
CA ARG A 95 2.72 15.10 -81.05
C ARG A 95 1.79 14.39 -82.03
N ASP A 96 1.49 15.02 -83.16
CA ASP A 96 1.33 14.34 -84.46
C ASP A 96 0.97 15.34 -85.58
N ASN A 97 1.82 15.32 -86.62
CA ASN A 97 1.60 15.68 -88.03
C ASN A 97 1.42 17.15 -88.44
N LEU A 98 2.51 17.75 -88.95
CA LEU A 98 2.57 18.26 -90.34
C LEU A 98 4.00 18.15 -90.88
#